data_AF-A0A5A7ZPP7-F1
#
_entry.id   AF-A0A5A7ZPP7-F1
#
_cell.length_a   1.000
_cell.length_b   1.000
_cell.length_c   1.000
_cell.angle_alpha   90.00
_cell.angle_beta   90.00
_cell.angle_gamma   90.00
#
_symmetry.space_group_name_H-M   'P 1'
#
loop_
_entity.id
_entity.type
_entity.pdbx_description
1 polymer ?
#
loop_
_entity_poly.entity_id
_entity_poly.type
_entity_poly.pdbx_seq_one_letter_code
_entity_poly.pdbx_strand_id
1 'polypeptide(L)'
;MSGFRTFETSRVSFGDNRPKAPVVDIALVRGPHLNAATKLGRPIQAPAAKPWPEPKISEKGFIPPKPVRPEDIEQSPTRTARHLMEICSSATGVAVFDIKSERRDPSTVKARQIFCWLAIRFSDLSLTRTGNLVGGRDHSTVRHNECRVQSVIKRLNIEPSDCPIAMAQRLWAAKWPGRH
;
A
#
# COMPACT_ATOMS: atom_id res chain seq x y z
N MET A 1 49.09 13.13 -11.34
CA MET A 1 48.30 12.67 -10.18
C MET A 1 46.86 12.42 -10.62
N SER A 2 46.45 11.16 -10.53
CA SER A 2 45.09 10.60 -10.46
C SER A 2 43.92 11.40 -11.08
N GLY A 3 43.46 10.95 -12.26
CA GLY A 3 42.16 11.31 -12.82
C GLY A 3 41.02 10.48 -12.20
N PHE A 4 39.94 11.16 -11.79
CA PHE A 4 38.69 10.55 -11.35
C PHE A 4 37.84 10.19 -12.57
N ARG A 5 37.54 8.89 -12.76
CA ARG A 5 36.56 8.40 -13.73
C ARG A 5 35.15 8.50 -13.12
N THR A 6 34.34 9.44 -13.58
CA THR A 6 32.90 9.42 -13.36
C THR A 6 32.27 8.35 -14.26
N PHE A 7 31.67 7.31 -13.65
CA PHE A 7 30.83 6.37 -14.38
C PHE A 7 29.50 7.04 -14.70
N GLU A 8 29.34 7.40 -15.98
CA GLU A 8 28.11 7.90 -16.55
C GLU A 8 27.09 6.74 -16.60
N THR A 9 26.07 6.81 -15.75
CA THR A 9 24.95 5.87 -15.79
C THR A 9 24.15 6.15 -17.07
N SER A 10 24.33 5.31 -18.08
CA SER A 10 23.53 5.33 -19.30
C SER A 10 22.05 5.15 -18.96
N ARG A 11 21.24 6.20 -19.19
CA ARG A 11 19.79 6.06 -19.27
C ARG A 11 19.49 5.06 -20.39
N VAL A 12 18.74 4.01 -20.08
CA VAL A 12 18.22 3.09 -21.10
C VAL A 12 17.18 3.85 -21.90
N SER A 13 17.57 4.32 -23.09
CA SER A 13 16.65 4.84 -24.08
C SER A 13 15.82 3.67 -24.60
N PHE A 14 14.53 3.63 -24.25
CA PHE A 14 13.58 2.77 -24.95
C PHE A 14 13.49 3.28 -26.40
N GLY A 15 14.18 2.60 -27.31
CA GLY A 15 13.98 2.82 -28.74
C GLY A 15 12.54 2.50 -29.07
N ASP A 16 11.82 3.46 -29.65
CA ASP A 16 10.46 3.29 -30.16
C ASP A 16 10.48 2.30 -31.33
N ASN A 17 10.58 1.00 -31.04
CA ASN A 17 10.50 -0.08 -32.02
C ASN A 17 9.03 -0.47 -32.27
N ARG A 18 8.16 0.53 -32.39
CA ARG A 18 6.76 0.33 -32.79
C ARG A 18 6.73 0.17 -34.31
N PRO A 19 6.09 -0.87 -34.87
CA PRO A 19 5.93 -0.97 -36.31
C PRO A 19 5.21 0.28 -36.83
N LYS A 20 5.82 1.02 -37.77
CA LYS A 20 5.17 2.16 -38.42
C LYS A 20 3.91 1.65 -39.10
N ALA A 21 2.77 2.26 -38.76
CA ALA A 21 1.49 1.91 -39.37
C ALA A 21 1.61 2.02 -40.90
N PRO A 22 0.99 1.10 -41.67
CA PRO A 22 0.97 1.22 -43.11
C PRO A 22 0.26 2.52 -43.49
N VAL A 23 0.88 3.31 -44.37
CA VAL A 23 0.25 4.50 -44.95
C VAL A 23 -0.82 4.02 -45.92
N VAL A 24 -2.04 3.88 -45.43
CA VAL A 24 -3.21 3.61 -46.25
C VAL A 24 -3.68 4.93 -46.83
N ASP A 25 -3.81 4.99 -48.16
CA ASP A 25 -4.28 6.18 -48.88
C ASP A 25 -5.73 6.47 -48.45
N ILE A 26 -5.93 7.53 -47.67
CA ILE A 26 -7.20 7.85 -47.00
C ILE A 26 -8.36 7.96 -48.00
N ALA A 27 -8.07 8.33 -49.26
CA ALA A 27 -9.06 8.42 -50.34
C ALA A 27 -9.67 7.06 -50.76
N LEU A 28 -8.99 5.94 -50.47
CA LEU A 28 -9.46 4.58 -50.79
C LEU A 28 -10.28 3.95 -49.65
N VAL A 29 -10.29 4.56 -48.46
CA VAL A 29 -11.14 4.13 -47.35
C VAL A 29 -12.56 4.65 -47.61
N ARG A 30 -13.37 3.85 -48.32
CA ARG A 30 -14.80 4.14 -48.49
C ARG A 30 -15.45 4.18 -47.10
N GLY A 31 -15.79 5.40 -46.65
CA GLY A 31 -16.53 5.61 -45.41
C GLY A 31 -17.87 4.87 -45.44
N PRO A 32 -18.48 4.60 -44.27
CA PRO A 32 -19.75 3.90 -44.19
C PRO A 32 -20.79 4.66 -45.02
N HIS A 33 -21.40 3.97 -46.00
CA HIS A 33 -22.50 4.52 -46.78
C HIS A 33 -23.64 4.85 -45.80
N LEU A 34 -23.86 6.14 -45.54
CA LEU A 34 -24.95 6.61 -44.71
C LEU A 34 -26.25 6.34 -45.46
N ASN A 35 -26.88 5.20 -45.17
CA ASN A 35 -28.24 4.94 -45.63
C ASN A 35 -29.14 6.02 -45.04
N ALA A 36 -29.78 6.80 -45.92
CA ALA A 36 -30.54 8.02 -45.63
C ALA A 36 -31.81 7.82 -44.76
N ALA A 37 -31.90 6.76 -43.95
CA ALA A 37 -33.09 6.41 -43.18
C ALA A 37 -32.81 5.80 -41.80
N THR A 38 -31.60 5.97 -41.22
CA THR A 38 -31.39 5.58 -39.82
C THR A 38 -31.80 6.75 -38.92
N LYS A 39 -33.06 6.71 -38.46
CA LYS A 39 -33.67 7.58 -37.44
C LYS A 39 -32.61 8.27 -36.58
N LEU A 40 -32.55 9.60 -36.64
CA LEU A 40 -32.05 10.43 -35.56
C LEU A 40 -32.74 9.94 -34.28
N GLY A 41 -32.02 9.14 -33.48
CA GLY A 41 -32.47 8.78 -32.15
C GLY A 41 -32.77 10.07 -31.40
N ARG A 42 -33.89 10.13 -30.68
CA ARG A 42 -34.23 11.32 -29.89
C ARG A 42 -33.00 11.70 -29.06
N PRO A 43 -32.60 12.98 -29.02
CA PRO A 43 -31.49 13.41 -28.19
C PRO A 43 -31.74 12.90 -26.77
N ILE A 44 -30.75 12.24 -26.18
CA ILE A 44 -30.78 11.82 -24.78
C ILE A 44 -30.90 13.12 -23.97
N GLN A 45 -32.12 13.45 -23.53
CA GLN A 45 -32.34 14.56 -22.61
C GLN A 45 -31.80 14.13 -21.27
N ALA A 46 -30.62 14.65 -20.88
CA ALA A 46 -30.13 14.51 -19.53
C ALA A 46 -31.19 15.11 -18.59
N PRO A 47 -31.71 14.36 -17.60
CA PRO A 47 -32.65 14.92 -16.65
C PRO A 47 -31.97 16.08 -15.93
N ALA A 48 -32.71 17.17 -15.70
CA ALA A 48 -32.22 18.32 -14.95
C ALA A 48 -31.62 17.83 -13.62
N ALA A 49 -30.40 18.29 -13.30
CA ALA A 49 -29.73 17.94 -12.06
C ALA A 49 -30.67 18.25 -10.89
N LYS A 50 -31.00 17.24 -10.08
CA LYS A 50 -31.80 17.46 -8.87
C LYS A 50 -31.02 18.42 -7.98
N PRO A 51 -31.61 19.54 -7.54
CA PRO A 51 -30.93 20.43 -6.61
C PRO A 51 -30.60 19.62 -5.35
N TRP A 52 -29.33 19.66 -4.94
CA TRP A 52 -28.91 19.00 -3.71
C TRP A 52 -29.68 19.68 -2.57
N PRO A 53 -30.57 18.96 -1.85
CA PRO A 53 -31.30 19.58 -0.76
C PRO A 53 -30.29 20.05 0.26
N GLU A 54 -30.44 21.27 0.77
CA GLU A 54 -29.59 21.75 1.84
C GLU A 54 -29.62 20.73 2.98
N PRO A 55 -28.45 20.21 3.40
CA PRO A 55 -28.43 19.29 4.51
C PRO A 55 -28.99 20.04 5.70
N LYS A 56 -30.11 19.57 6.25
CA LYS A 56 -30.62 20.07 7.53
C LYS A 56 -29.60 19.67 8.56
N ILE A 57 -28.65 20.57 8.83
CA ILE A 57 -27.69 20.43 9.90
C ILE A 57 -28.53 20.50 11.18
N SER A 58 -28.98 19.34 11.65
CA SER A 58 -29.46 19.20 13.01
C SER A 58 -28.32 19.69 13.88
N GLU A 59 -28.54 20.80 14.58
CA GLU A 59 -27.70 21.27 15.66
C GLU A 59 -27.68 20.19 16.74
N LYS A 60 -26.96 19.09 16.51
CA LYS A 60 -26.51 18.25 17.59
C LYS A 60 -25.60 19.16 18.39
N GLY A 61 -26.11 19.70 19.49
CA GLY A 61 -25.36 20.54 20.41
C GLY A 61 -24.00 19.92 20.67
N PHE A 62 -22.97 20.75 20.79
CA PHE A 62 -21.61 20.33 21.05
C PHE A 62 -21.60 19.29 22.18
N ILE A 63 -21.35 18.02 21.84
CA ILE A 63 -21.15 16.98 22.85
C ILE A 63 -19.74 17.21 23.36
N PRO A 64 -19.54 17.64 24.62
CA PRO A 64 -18.20 17.76 25.15
C PRO A 64 -17.53 16.38 25.07
N PRO A 65 -16.26 16.30 24.63
CA PRO A 65 -15.54 15.05 24.67
C PRO A 65 -15.60 14.53 26.11
N LYS A 66 -15.91 13.24 26.27
CA LYS A 66 -15.89 12.60 27.59
C LYS A 66 -14.54 12.92 28.25
N PRO A 67 -14.52 13.41 29.51
CA PRO A 67 -13.27 13.73 30.19
C PRO A 67 -12.43 12.45 30.23
N VAL A 68 -11.26 12.51 29.59
CA VAL A 68 -10.30 11.41 29.57
C VAL A 68 -9.77 11.30 30.98
N ARG A 69 -10.07 10.20 31.67
CA ARG A 69 -9.54 9.94 33.00
C ARG A 69 -8.10 9.45 32.86
N PRO A 70 -7.21 9.66 33.86
CA PRO A 70 -5.87 9.11 33.84
C PRO A 70 -5.86 7.59 33.64
N GLU A 71 -6.86 6.89 34.19
CA GLU A 71 -7.08 5.44 34.02
C GLU A 71 -7.40 5.02 32.57
N ASP A 72 -7.97 5.91 31.75
CA ASP A 72 -8.25 5.63 30.33
C ASP A 72 -6.97 5.72 29.46
N ILE A 73 -5.92 6.38 29.97
CA ILE A 73 -4.63 6.54 29.28
C ILE A 73 -3.70 5.34 29.58
N GLU A 74 -3.86 4.70 30.74
CA GLU A 74 -2.92 3.71 31.26
C GLU A 74 -3.32 2.24 31.04
N GLN A 75 -4.49 1.94 30.47
CA GLN A 75 -5.04 0.57 30.43
C GLN A 75 -5.07 -0.12 29.07
N SER A 76 -4.10 0.16 28.21
CA SER A 76 -3.77 -0.76 27.13
C SER A 76 -2.25 -0.96 27.13
N PRO A 77 -1.73 -2.20 27.06
CA PRO A 77 -0.32 -2.41 26.77
C PRO A 77 -0.06 -2.06 25.30
N THR A 78 -0.38 -0.83 24.88
CA THR A 78 -0.12 -0.31 23.55
C THR A 78 1.38 -0.26 23.40
N ARG A 79 1.94 -1.33 22.85
CA ARG A 79 3.38 -1.48 22.70
C ARG A 79 3.86 -0.40 21.74
N THR A 80 4.86 0.36 22.16
CA THR A 80 5.41 1.43 21.33
C THR A 80 5.98 0.85 20.04
N ALA A 81 5.78 1.55 18.91
CA ALA A 81 6.29 1.13 17.60
C ALA A 81 7.79 0.82 17.60
N ARG A 82 8.56 1.58 18.39
CA ARG A 82 10.00 1.38 18.59
C ARG A 82 10.31 -0.01 19.16
N HIS A 83 9.60 -0.40 20.21
CA HIS A 83 9.80 -1.69 20.87
C HIS A 83 9.48 -2.86 19.93
N LEU A 84 8.40 -2.76 19.15
CA LEU A 84 8.06 -3.78 18.12
C LEU A 84 9.14 -3.87 17.04
N MET A 85 9.81 -2.75 16.72
CA MET A 85 10.89 -2.71 15.73
C MET A 85 12.16 -3.37 16.25
N GLU A 86 12.48 -3.15 17.52
CA GLU A 86 13.58 -3.82 18.23
C GLU A 86 13.32 -5.33 18.31
N ILE A 87 12.10 -5.75 18.65
CA ILE A 87 11.68 -7.17 18.62
C ILE A 87 11.87 -7.76 17.21
N CYS A 88 11.39 -7.07 16.18
CA CYS A 88 11.52 -7.55 14.81
C CYS A 88 12.99 -7.65 14.38
N SER A 89 13.82 -6.67 14.75
CA SER A 89 15.25 -6.71 14.46
C SER A 89 15.93 -7.89 15.17
N SER A 90 15.63 -8.11 16.45
CA SER A 90 16.17 -9.23 17.22
C SER A 90 15.73 -10.59 16.68
N ALA A 91 14.47 -10.72 16.24
CA ALA A 91 13.94 -11.99 15.72
C ALA A 91 14.47 -12.34 14.32
N THR A 92 14.75 -11.34 13.49
CA THR A 92 15.15 -11.53 12.08
C THR A 92 16.65 -11.42 11.84
N GLY A 93 17.38 -10.76 12.75
CA GLY A 93 18.79 -10.41 12.56
C GLY A 93 19.02 -9.26 11.58
N VAL A 94 17.95 -8.65 11.04
CA VAL A 94 18.04 -7.47 10.16
C VAL A 94 18.12 -6.21 11.02
N ALA A 95 19.06 -5.31 10.71
CA ALA A 95 19.20 -4.07 11.45
C ALA A 95 17.98 -3.15 11.29
N VAL A 96 17.62 -2.41 12.34
CA VAL A 96 16.50 -1.44 12.31
C VAL A 96 16.64 -0.44 11.16
N PHE A 97 17.87 -0.03 10.84
CA PHE A 97 18.15 0.87 9.72
C PHE A 97 17.72 0.26 8.38
N ASP A 98 18.00 -1.04 8.15
CA ASP A 98 17.65 -1.71 6.90
C ASP A 98 16.14 -1.92 6.77
N ILE A 99 15.45 -2.20 7.89
CA ILE A 99 13.97 -2.29 7.91
C ILE A 99 13.35 -0.97 7.41
N LYS A 100 13.90 0.17 7.83
CA LYS A 100 13.48 1.52 7.40
C LYS A 100 13.96 1.92 6.01
N SER A 101 15.04 1.31 5.53
CA SER A 101 15.66 1.66 4.25
C SER A 101 14.75 1.41 3.04
N GLU A 102 15.14 1.94 1.88
CA GLU A 102 14.48 1.64 0.62
C GLU A 102 14.84 0.24 0.07
N ARG A 103 15.87 -0.40 0.62
CA ARG A 103 16.40 -1.68 0.12
C ARG A 103 15.31 -2.74 -0.03
N ARG A 104 15.40 -3.50 -1.12
CA ARG A 104 14.40 -4.48 -1.57
C ARG A 104 14.90 -5.93 -1.52
N ASP A 105 15.99 -6.16 -0.79
CA ASP A 105 16.51 -7.51 -0.57
C ASP A 105 15.43 -8.42 0.03
N PRO A 106 15.34 -9.69 -0.39
CA PRO A 106 14.28 -10.58 0.06
C PRO A 106 14.17 -10.70 1.58
N SER A 107 15.30 -10.72 2.30
CA SER A 107 15.37 -10.76 3.76
C SER A 107 14.82 -9.48 4.39
N THR A 108 15.28 -8.32 3.92
CA THR A 108 14.84 -7.00 4.40
C THR A 108 13.35 -6.77 4.13
N VAL A 109 12.86 -7.20 2.96
CA VAL A 109 11.43 -7.12 2.61
C VAL A 109 10.61 -8.03 3.52
N LYS A 110 11.05 -9.28 3.75
CA LYS A 110 10.37 -10.21 4.66
C LYS A 110 10.31 -9.65 6.09
N ALA A 111 11.42 -9.11 6.59
CA ALA A 111 11.48 -8.47 7.91
C ALA A 111 10.52 -7.27 8.00
N ARG A 112 10.48 -6.42 6.97
CA ARG A 112 9.55 -5.28 6.91
C ARG A 112 8.09 -5.73 6.88
N GLN A 113 7.77 -6.79 6.16
CA GLN A 113 6.42 -7.36 6.12
C GLN A 113 5.98 -7.86 7.50
N ILE A 114 6.87 -8.56 8.21
CA ILE A 114 6.63 -9.01 9.58
C ILE A 114 6.42 -7.82 10.52
N PHE A 115 7.29 -6.80 10.45
CA PHE A 115 7.14 -5.59 11.27
C PHE A 115 5.81 -4.88 11.01
N CYS A 116 5.41 -4.68 9.74
CA CYS A 116 4.13 -4.06 9.40
C CYS A 116 2.96 -4.83 10.00
N TRP A 117 2.98 -6.16 9.94
CA TRP A 117 1.93 -6.98 10.54
C TRP A 117 1.89 -6.86 12.08
N LEU A 118 3.06 -6.86 12.74
CA LEU A 118 3.16 -6.68 14.19
C LEU A 118 2.63 -5.32 14.63
N ALA A 119 2.99 -4.25 13.91
CA ALA A 119 2.56 -2.89 14.22
C ALA A 119 1.03 -2.76 14.18
N ILE A 120 0.36 -3.33 13.18
CA ILE A 120 -1.11 -3.24 13.04
C ILE A 120 -1.85 -4.10 14.08
N ARG A 121 -1.21 -5.14 14.62
CA ARG A 121 -1.85 -6.09 15.56
C ARG A 121 -1.57 -5.82 17.03
N PHE A 122 -0.38 -5.32 17.36
CA PHE A 122 0.09 -5.14 18.74
C PHE A 122 0.24 -3.66 19.13
N SER A 123 -0.17 -2.73 18.27
CA SER A 123 -0.17 -1.29 18.58
C SER A 123 -1.32 -0.57 17.88
N ASP A 124 -1.69 0.61 18.40
CA ASP A 124 -2.79 1.43 17.87
C ASP A 124 -2.34 2.38 16.75
N LEU A 125 -1.38 1.94 15.93
CA LEU A 125 -0.84 2.77 14.85
C LEU A 125 -1.72 2.66 13.60
N SER A 126 -1.99 3.82 12.98
CA SER A 126 -2.64 3.83 11.67
C SER A 126 -1.72 3.28 10.58
N LEU A 127 -2.32 2.82 9.47
CA LEU A 127 -1.58 2.34 8.29
C LEU A 127 -0.61 3.40 7.77
N THR A 128 -1.05 4.65 7.69
CA THR A 128 -0.22 5.79 7.25
C THR A 128 0.94 6.05 8.21
N ARG A 129 0.68 6.03 9.53
CA ARG A 129 1.73 6.24 10.55
C ARG A 129 2.76 5.12 10.49
N THR A 130 2.32 3.89 10.33
CA THR A 130 3.20 2.71 10.18
C THR A 130 4.05 2.84 8.91
N GLY A 131 3.48 3.29 7.80
CA GLY A 131 4.18 3.53 6.55
C GLY A 131 5.30 4.56 6.68
N ASN A 132 5.05 5.64 7.39
CA ASN A 132 6.05 6.67 7.70
C ASN A 132 7.21 6.10 8.53
N LEU A 133 6.93 5.22 9.51
CA LEU A 133 7.96 4.62 10.35
C LEU A 133 8.90 3.69 9.59
N VAL A 134 8.40 2.99 8.56
CA VAL A 134 9.19 2.13 7.68
C VAL A 134 9.73 2.90 6.47
N GLY A 135 10.03 4.19 6.58
CA GLY A 135 10.67 4.95 5.49
C GLY A 135 9.70 5.60 4.50
N GLY A 136 8.60 6.19 5.00
CA GLY A 136 7.73 7.04 4.18
C GLY A 136 6.90 6.30 3.12
N ARG A 137 6.47 5.07 3.41
CA ARG A 137 5.72 4.23 2.47
C ARG A 137 4.22 4.50 2.52
N ASP A 138 3.55 4.37 1.38
CA ASP A 138 2.10 4.52 1.29
C ASP A 138 1.34 3.53 2.17
N HIS A 139 0.21 3.97 2.70
CA HIS A 139 -0.68 3.14 3.54
C HIS A 139 -1.13 1.85 2.81
N SER A 140 -1.28 1.91 1.49
CA SER A 140 -1.60 0.75 0.64
C SER A 140 -0.48 -0.30 0.64
N THR A 141 0.78 0.14 0.72
CA THR A 141 1.95 -0.74 0.84
C THR A 141 1.95 -1.45 2.19
N VAL A 142 1.60 -0.75 3.27
CA VAL A 142 1.49 -1.35 4.61
C VAL A 142 0.38 -2.39 4.64
N ARG A 143 -0.79 -2.06 4.07
CA ARG A 143 -1.90 -3.00 3.94
C ARG A 143 -1.51 -4.23 3.10
N HIS A 144 -0.84 -4.03 1.98
CA HIS A 144 -0.36 -5.13 1.14
C HIS A 144 0.60 -6.05 1.91
N ASN A 145 1.54 -5.48 2.66
CA ASN A 145 2.47 -6.23 3.50
C ASN A 145 1.73 -7.04 4.58
N GLU A 146 0.75 -6.42 5.24
CA GLU A 146 -0.06 -7.06 6.27
C GLU A 146 -0.87 -8.23 5.71
N CYS A 147 -1.58 -8.03 4.59
CA CYS A 147 -2.29 -9.10 3.87
C CYS A 147 -1.37 -10.23 3.42
N ARG A 148 -0.13 -9.92 3.01
CA ARG A 148 0.86 -10.94 2.64
C ARG A 148 1.19 -11.83 3.83
N VAL A 149 1.44 -11.26 5.01
CA VAL A 149 1.73 -12.03 6.23
C VAL A 149 0.52 -12.87 6.64
N GLN A 150 -0.69 -12.30 6.61
CA GLN A 150 -1.93 -13.05 6.89
C GLN A 150 -2.11 -14.25 5.95
N SER A 151 -1.80 -14.07 4.65
CA SER A 151 -1.87 -15.15 3.66
C SER A 151 -0.89 -16.28 3.99
N VAL A 152 0.31 -15.94 4.49
CA VAL A 152 1.32 -16.92 4.92
C VAL A 152 0.85 -17.67 6.16
N ILE A 153 0.32 -16.97 7.16
CA ILE A 153 -0.24 -17.56 8.38
C ILE A 153 -1.31 -18.59 8.02
N LYS A 154 -2.25 -18.21 7.15
CA LYS A 154 -3.34 -19.08 6.69
C LYS A 154 -2.83 -20.29 5.89
N ARG A 155 -1.88 -20.08 4.97
CA ARG A 155 -1.37 -21.15 4.09
C ARG A 155 -0.51 -22.18 4.84
N LEU A 156 0.23 -21.73 5.85
CA LEU A 156 1.12 -22.58 6.63
C LEU A 156 0.50 -23.06 7.94
N ASN A 157 -0.78 -22.73 8.21
CA ASN A 157 -1.50 -23.02 9.44
C ASN A 157 -0.67 -22.70 10.70
N ILE A 158 -0.12 -21.48 10.75
CA ILE A 158 0.68 -21.02 11.88
C ILE A 158 -0.27 -20.62 13.01
N GLU A 159 -0.08 -21.22 14.19
CA GLU A 159 -0.88 -20.88 15.37
C GLU A 159 -0.66 -19.42 15.80
N PRO A 160 -1.74 -18.63 15.94
CA PRO A 160 -1.65 -17.26 16.41
C PRO A 160 -1.21 -17.24 17.88
N SER A 161 -0.44 -16.20 18.24
CA SER A 161 0.06 -16.05 19.61
C SER A 161 0.02 -14.57 20.00
N ASP A 162 -0.38 -14.31 21.23
CA ASP A 162 -0.46 -12.96 21.80
C ASP A 162 0.92 -12.35 22.14
N CYS A 163 1.99 -13.14 22.03
CA CYS A 163 3.35 -12.67 22.21
C CYS A 163 3.97 -12.27 20.86
N PRO A 164 4.30 -10.98 20.63
CA PRO A 164 4.85 -10.51 19.36
C PRO A 164 6.24 -11.08 19.07
N ILE A 165 7.03 -11.37 20.11
CA ILE A 165 8.36 -11.99 19.96
C ILE A 165 8.20 -13.40 19.38
N ALA A 166 7.34 -14.22 19.98
CA ALA A 166 7.08 -15.57 19.52
C ALA A 166 6.53 -15.58 18.09
N MET A 167 5.62 -14.65 17.78
CA MET A 167 5.05 -14.55 16.44
C MET A 167 6.07 -14.10 15.39
N ALA A 168 6.93 -13.12 15.72
CA ALA A 168 8.02 -12.68 14.84
C ALA A 168 8.98 -13.84 14.53
N GLN A 169 9.38 -14.61 15.54
CA GLN A 169 10.27 -15.76 15.38
C GLN A 169 9.62 -16.86 14.52
N ARG A 170 8.35 -17.21 14.78
CA ARG A 170 7.62 -18.21 13.99
C ARG A 170 7.49 -17.79 12.53
N LEU A 171 7.09 -16.54 12.27
CA LEU A 171 6.96 -16.00 10.92
C LEU A 171 8.31 -15.94 10.19
N TRP A 172 9.39 -15.65 10.90
CA TRP A 172 10.73 -15.61 10.34
C TRP A 172 11.25 -17.01 9.99
N ALA A 173 11.06 -17.99 10.88
CA ALA A 173 11.46 -19.37 10.67
C ALA A 173 10.64 -20.06 9.56
N ALA A 174 9.40 -19.63 9.34
CA ALA A 174 8.54 -20.19 8.30
C ALA A 174 9.12 -19.99 6.88
N LYS A 175 8.98 -21.03 6.05
CA LYS A 175 9.33 -21.00 4.63
C LYS A 175 8.18 -20.39 3.83
N TRP A 176 8.34 -19.13 3.45
CA TRP A 176 7.28 -18.40 2.73
C TRP A 176 7.22 -18.88 1.27
N PRO A 177 6.02 -19.03 0.69
CA PRO A 177 5.89 -19.29 -0.73
C PRO A 177 6.49 -18.14 -1.54
N GLY A 178 6.98 -18.43 -2.74
CA GLY A 178 7.48 -17.42 -3.67
C GLY A 178 6.48 -16.30 -3.94
N ARG A 179 6.98 -15.15 -4.40
CA ARG A 179 6.12 -14.13 -5.02
C ARG A 179 5.73 -14.67 -6.39
N HIS A 180 4.45 -15.01 -6.56
CA HIS A 180 3.86 -15.21 -7.87
C HIS A 180 3.43 -13.85 -8.41
#